data_AF-A0A645H728-F1
#
_entry.id   AF-A0A645H728-F1
#
_cell.length_a   1.000
_cell.length_b   1.000
_cell.length_c   1.000
_cell.angle_alpha   90.00
_cell.angle_beta   90.00
_cell.angle_gamma   90.00
#
_symmetry.space_group_name_H-M   'P 1'
#
loop_
_entity.id
_entity.type
_entity.pdbx_description
1 polymer ?
#
loop_
_entity_poly.entity_id
_entity_poly.type
_entity_poly.pdbx_seq_one_letter_code
_entity_poly.pdbx_strand_id
1 'polypeptide(L)'
;MTEEKITGSTKMVYQYYYSEDGNTVEQEDVPPYFLIGMTFSDMKDYYPNWQIVYFSEDKVVMRKEVSLETDENYMVGNMDGYVAVFYDNGDYGMSLKTVTETPLSALTKEERQRLDEGIFVSGEEGLARILESYES
;
A
#
# COMPACT_ATOMS: atom_id res chain seq x y z
N MET A 1 6.66 33.62 17.60
CA MET A 1 6.96 33.06 16.27
C MET A 1 5.68 32.42 15.79
N THR A 2 5.13 32.87 14.66
CA THR A 2 3.92 32.29 14.08
C THR A 2 4.31 30.91 13.55
N GLU A 3 3.57 29.89 13.94
CA GLU A 3 3.76 28.55 13.39
C GLU A 3 3.29 28.58 11.93
N GLU A 4 4.12 28.10 11.01
CA GLU A 4 3.77 28.05 9.59
C GLU A 4 2.60 27.10 9.38
N LYS A 5 1.64 27.50 8.55
CA LYS A 5 0.42 26.74 8.29
C LYS A 5 0.11 26.74 6.80
N ILE A 6 -0.56 25.70 6.34
CA ILE A 6 -1.05 25.63 4.97
C ILE A 6 -2.17 26.66 4.81
N THR A 7 -2.09 27.45 3.74
CA THR A 7 -3.08 28.45 3.34
C THR A 7 -3.61 28.11 1.95
N GLY A 8 -4.69 28.77 1.50
CA GLY A 8 -5.25 28.51 0.17
C GLY A 8 -4.32 28.88 -0.99
N SER A 9 -3.27 29.65 -0.69
CA SER A 9 -2.24 30.08 -1.64
C SER A 9 -0.98 29.21 -1.58
N THR A 10 -0.88 28.29 -0.61
CA THR A 10 0.27 27.39 -0.50
C THR A 10 0.31 26.48 -1.72
N LYS A 11 1.51 26.17 -2.24
CA LYS A 11 1.68 25.22 -3.34
C LYS A 11 2.02 23.84 -2.76
N MET A 12 1.28 22.81 -3.17
CA MET A 12 1.59 21.43 -2.79
C MET A 12 2.39 20.75 -3.89
N VAL A 13 3.53 20.16 -3.53
CA VAL A 13 4.38 19.40 -4.43
C VAL A 13 4.52 17.98 -3.89
N TYR A 14 4.04 17.02 -4.67
CA TYR A 14 4.09 15.59 -4.38
C TYR A 14 5.17 14.96 -5.24
N GLN A 15 6.25 14.51 -4.61
CA GLN A 15 7.36 13.80 -5.26
C GLN A 15 7.15 12.30 -5.09
N TYR A 16 6.91 11.58 -6.19
CA TYR A 16 6.85 10.12 -6.23
C TYR A 16 8.20 9.60 -6.70
N TYR A 17 8.99 9.07 -5.77
CA TYR A 17 10.32 8.51 -6.07
C TYR A 17 10.19 7.02 -6.38
N TYR A 18 10.38 6.64 -7.64
CA TYR A 18 10.37 5.25 -8.10
C TYR A 18 11.76 4.64 -7.89
N SER A 19 11.91 3.80 -6.88
CA SER A 19 13.21 3.23 -6.50
C SER A 19 13.81 2.30 -7.57
N GLU A 20 12.97 1.67 -8.40
CA GLU A 20 13.42 0.75 -9.45
C GLU A 20 14.23 1.40 -10.57
N ASP A 21 13.76 2.54 -11.08
CA ASP A 21 14.41 3.26 -12.18
C ASP A 21 15.11 4.53 -11.71
N GLY A 22 15.04 4.85 -10.41
CA GLY A 22 15.58 6.06 -9.81
C GLY A 22 14.89 7.36 -10.26
N ASN A 23 13.73 7.26 -10.91
CA ASN A 23 12.97 8.41 -11.39
C ASN A 23 12.17 9.06 -10.26
N THR A 24 12.10 10.39 -10.28
CA THR A 24 11.17 11.13 -9.42
C THR A 24 10.14 11.82 -10.31
N VAL A 25 8.86 11.53 -10.09
CA VAL A 25 7.77 12.26 -10.73
C VAL A 25 7.24 13.28 -9.72
N GLU A 26 7.25 14.54 -10.11
CA GLU A 26 6.72 15.64 -9.29
C GLU A 26 5.35 16.05 -9.81
N GLN A 27 4.39 16.13 -8.90
CA GLN A 27 3.06 16.63 -9.18
C GLN A 27 2.82 17.87 -8.33
N GLU A 28 2.46 18.97 -8.98
CA GLU A 28 2.11 20.20 -8.31
C GLU A 28 0.60 20.35 -8.27
N ASP A 29 0.05 20.61 -7.09
CA ASP A 29 -1.37 20.80 -6.87
C ASP A 29 -1.64 21.93 -5.86
N VAL A 30 -2.90 22.31 -5.75
CA VAL A 30 -3.35 23.27 -4.74
C VAL A 30 -3.81 22.51 -3.49
N PRO A 31 -3.58 23.05 -2.28
CA PRO A 31 -4.00 22.41 -1.05
C PRO A 31 -5.53 22.37 -1.01
N PRO A 32 -6.12 21.18 -0.85
CA PRO A 32 -7.56 21.09 -0.65
C PRO A 32 -7.96 21.75 0.69
N TYR A 33 -9.23 22.16 0.76
CA TYR A 33 -9.77 22.95 1.88
C TYR A 33 -9.53 22.33 3.27
N PHE A 34 -9.43 21.00 3.36
CA PHE A 34 -9.22 20.28 4.61
C PHE A 34 -7.78 20.33 5.12
N LEU A 35 -6.80 20.63 4.25
CA LEU A 35 -5.41 20.86 4.65
C LEU A 35 -5.18 22.31 5.11
N ILE A 36 -6.09 23.23 4.79
CA ILE A 36 -5.95 24.64 5.15
C ILE A 36 -5.98 24.80 6.67
N GLY A 37 -4.92 25.41 7.22
CA GLY A 37 -4.72 25.57 8.65
C GLY A 37 -3.90 24.47 9.31
N MET A 38 -3.53 23.41 8.58
CA MET A 38 -2.65 22.36 9.08
C MET A 38 -1.21 22.86 9.24
N THR A 39 -0.58 22.42 10.31
CA THR A 39 0.84 22.65 10.62
C THR A 39 1.69 21.48 10.11
N PHE A 40 3.02 21.62 10.21
CA PHE A 40 3.94 20.52 9.94
C PHE A 40 3.61 19.25 10.76
N SER A 41 3.23 19.42 12.03
CA SER A 41 2.87 18.28 12.90
C SER A 41 1.61 17.59 12.42
N ASP A 42 0.57 18.36 12.06
CA ASP A 42 -0.69 17.80 11.54
C ASP A 42 -0.45 17.03 10.24
N MET A 43 0.38 17.58 9.34
CA MET A 43 0.73 16.93 8.09
C MET A 43 1.50 15.62 8.32
N LYS A 44 2.38 15.58 9.32
CA LYS A 44 3.12 14.37 9.67
C LYS A 44 2.21 13.26 10.22
N ASP A 45 1.18 13.65 10.97
CA ASP A 45 0.19 12.71 11.52
C ASP A 45 -0.79 12.23 10.45
N TYR A 46 -1.21 13.15 9.57
CA TYR A 46 -2.17 12.87 8.48
C TYR A 46 -1.54 12.09 7.33
N TYR A 47 -0.26 12.31 7.04
CA TYR A 47 0.49 11.61 5.99
C TYR A 47 1.67 10.81 6.57
N PRO A 48 1.43 9.76 7.37
CA PRO A 48 2.51 8.98 8.00
C PRO A 48 3.39 8.26 6.96
N ASN A 49 2.82 7.95 5.80
CA ASN A 49 3.49 7.31 4.67
C ASN A 49 4.21 8.28 3.73
N TRP A 50 4.19 9.59 4.03
CA TRP A 50 4.89 10.60 3.25
C TRP A 50 5.97 11.27 4.09
N GLN A 51 7.11 11.50 3.47
CA GLN A 51 8.18 12.28 4.05
C GLN A 51 8.01 13.75 3.66
N ILE A 52 7.77 14.62 4.63
CA ILE A 52 7.76 16.07 4.40
C ILE A 52 9.21 16.54 4.22
N VAL A 53 9.59 16.86 2.99
CA VAL A 53 10.94 17.33 2.62
C VAL A 53 11.07 18.82 2.90
N TYR A 54 10.00 19.57 2.70
CA TYR A 54 9.95 21.01 2.91
C TYR A 54 8.54 21.43 3.32
N PHE A 55 8.45 22.36 4.27
CA PHE A 55 7.17 22.88 4.73
C PHE A 55 7.30 24.38 4.94
N SER A 56 6.39 25.13 4.32
CA SER A 56 6.26 26.58 4.50
C SER A 56 4.86 27.04 4.13
N GLU A 57 4.50 28.27 4.50
CA GLU A 57 3.22 28.89 4.11
C GLU A 57 3.09 29.09 2.59
N ASP A 58 4.20 29.21 1.85
CA ASP A 58 4.21 29.39 0.40
C ASP A 58 4.22 28.05 -0.36
N LYS A 59 4.95 27.06 0.15
CA LYS A 59 5.13 25.76 -0.51
C LYS A 59 5.36 24.63 0.49
N VAL A 60 4.70 23.50 0.24
CA VAL A 60 4.92 22.23 0.93
C VAL A 60 5.39 21.20 -0.09
N VAL A 61 6.52 20.56 0.18
CA VAL A 61 7.09 19.48 -0.63
C VAL A 61 7.05 18.20 0.20
N MET A 62 6.35 17.21 -0.32
CA MET A 62 6.25 15.88 0.28
C MET A 62 6.80 14.87 -0.71
N ARG A 63 7.51 13.88 -0.19
CA ARG A 63 8.04 12.78 -0.98
C ARG A 63 7.45 11.47 -0.48
N LYS A 64 6.93 10.69 -1.41
CA LYS A 64 6.58 9.30 -1.20
C LYS A 64 7.57 8.45 -1.98
N GLU A 65 8.21 7.53 -1.29
CA GLU A 65 8.95 6.47 -1.94
C GLU A 65 7.94 5.46 -2.49
N VAL A 66 7.95 5.32 -3.81
CA VAL A 66 7.17 4.34 -4.57
C VAL A 66 8.13 3.20 -4.88
N SER A 67 8.30 2.33 -3.89
CA SER A 67 8.92 1.04 -4.11
C SER A 67 7.84 0.09 -4.64
N LEU A 68 8.07 -0.55 -5.79
CA LEU A 68 7.32 -1.78 -6.14
C LEU A 68 7.64 -2.92 -5.16
N GLU A 69 8.71 -2.79 -4.38
CA GLU A 69 8.90 -3.49 -3.11
C GLU A 69 7.94 -2.91 -2.06
N THR A 70 6.65 -2.84 -2.38
CA THR A 70 5.65 -3.04 -1.36
C THR A 70 6.01 -4.36 -0.70
N ASP A 71 6.12 -4.36 0.61
CA ASP A 71 6.04 -5.57 1.43
C ASP A 71 4.62 -6.12 1.17
N GLU A 72 4.43 -6.73 0.00
CA GLU A 72 3.14 -7.15 -0.50
C GLU A 72 2.76 -8.36 0.34
N ASN A 73 2.00 -8.07 1.39
CA ASN A 73 1.50 -9.08 2.26
C ASN A 73 0.26 -9.66 1.60
N TYR A 74 0.41 -10.88 1.13
CA TYR A 74 -0.64 -11.71 0.58
C TYR A 74 -1.23 -12.58 1.67
N MET A 75 -2.50 -12.90 1.53
CA MET A 75 -3.12 -13.98 2.28
C MET A 75 -3.73 -14.97 1.30
N VAL A 76 -3.36 -16.23 1.43
CA VAL A 76 -3.97 -17.32 0.66
C VAL A 76 -5.03 -17.97 1.54
N GLY A 77 -6.27 -17.96 1.08
CA GLY A 77 -7.40 -18.54 1.78
C GLY A 77 -8.30 -19.35 0.86
N ASN A 78 -9.46 -19.76 1.37
CA ASN A 78 -10.50 -20.40 0.57
C ASN A 78 -11.60 -19.40 0.17
N MET A 79 -12.02 -19.45 -1.10
CA MET A 79 -13.21 -18.74 -1.57
C MET A 79 -13.99 -19.63 -2.53
N ASP A 80 -15.30 -19.79 -2.28
CA ASP A 80 -16.22 -20.56 -3.13
C ASP A 80 -15.80 -22.01 -3.44
N GLY A 81 -14.97 -22.62 -2.58
CA GLY A 81 -14.45 -23.98 -2.80
C GLY A 81 -13.15 -24.05 -3.59
N TYR A 82 -12.54 -22.90 -3.90
CA TYR A 82 -11.27 -22.74 -4.60
C TYR A 82 -10.25 -22.00 -3.73
N VAL A 83 -8.98 -22.07 -4.12
CA VAL A 83 -7.91 -21.29 -3.49
C VAL A 83 -8.02 -19.84 -3.97
N ALA A 84 -7.99 -18.89 -3.05
CA ALA A 84 -8.07 -17.47 -3.35
C ALA A 84 -6.91 -16.71 -2.71
N VAL A 85 -6.43 -15.71 -3.43
CA VAL A 85 -5.34 -14.84 -3.01
C VAL A 85 -5.92 -13.48 -2.71
N PHE A 86 -5.66 -12.99 -1.51
CA PHE A 86 -5.95 -11.65 -1.06
C PHE A 86 -4.64 -10.88 -0.94
N TYR A 87 -4.69 -9.58 -1.17
CA TYR A 87 -3.56 -8.68 -1.00
C TYR A 87 -3.94 -7.58 -0.01
N ASP A 88 -2.98 -7.18 0.82
CA ASP A 88 -3.16 -6.01 1.66
C ASP A 88 -3.15 -4.75 0.79
N ASN A 89 -4.27 -4.03 0.78
CA ASN A 89 -4.41 -2.77 0.05
C ASN A 89 -4.11 -1.57 0.96
N GLY A 90 -3.37 -1.78 2.05
CA GLY A 90 -3.07 -0.79 3.08
C GLY A 90 -4.33 -0.28 3.79
N ASP A 91 -4.80 0.89 3.39
CA ASP A 91 -5.87 1.66 4.06
C ASP A 91 -7.23 0.94 4.11
N TYR A 92 -7.47 0.01 3.18
CA TYR A 92 -8.74 -0.72 3.04
C TYR A 92 -8.67 -2.17 3.55
N GLY A 93 -7.55 -2.58 4.16
CA GLY A 93 -7.29 -3.95 4.57
C GLY A 93 -7.14 -4.92 3.40
N MET A 94 -7.42 -6.21 3.62
CA MET A 94 -7.25 -7.24 2.60
C MET A 94 -8.34 -7.18 1.53
N SER A 95 -7.92 -7.06 0.28
CA SER A 95 -8.79 -7.11 -0.89
C SER A 95 -8.52 -8.38 -1.68
N LEU A 96 -9.56 -8.96 -2.30
CA LEU A 96 -9.40 -10.13 -3.17
C LEU A 96 -8.55 -9.74 -4.39
N LYS A 97 -7.38 -10.36 -4.54
CA LYS A 97 -6.50 -10.21 -5.71
C LYS A 97 -7.03 -11.07 -6.85
N THR A 98 -7.17 -12.37 -6.60
CA THR A 98 -7.59 -13.36 -7.60
C THR A 98 -8.08 -14.64 -6.93
N VAL A 99 -8.90 -15.42 -7.65
CA VAL A 99 -9.26 -16.79 -7.29
C VAL A 99 -8.57 -17.71 -8.29
N THR A 100 -7.82 -18.70 -7.81
CA THR A 100 -7.13 -19.65 -8.68
C THR A 100 -8.09 -20.74 -9.15
N GLU A 101 -7.72 -21.45 -10.20
CA GLU A 101 -8.50 -22.58 -10.72
C GLU A 101 -8.31 -23.85 -9.88
N THR A 102 -7.53 -23.79 -8.80
CA THR A 102 -7.22 -24.91 -7.92
C THR A 102 -8.40 -25.20 -6.98
N PRO A 103 -9.12 -26.31 -7.15
CA PRO A 103 -10.23 -26.65 -6.27
C PRO A 103 -9.67 -27.17 -4.93
N LEU A 104 -10.28 -26.78 -3.81
CA LEU A 104 -9.91 -27.30 -2.48
C LEU A 104 -10.03 -28.82 -2.39
N SER A 105 -10.84 -29.43 -3.25
CA SER A 105 -11.02 -30.88 -3.33
C SER A 105 -9.79 -31.62 -3.86
N ALA A 106 -8.90 -30.94 -4.58
CA ALA A 106 -7.61 -31.49 -5.00
C ALA A 106 -6.58 -31.48 -3.86
N LEU A 107 -6.81 -30.67 -2.82
CA LEU A 107 -5.89 -30.49 -1.70
C LEU A 107 -6.12 -31.51 -0.58
N THR A 108 -5.04 -31.80 0.15
CA THR A 108 -5.09 -32.65 1.34
C THR A 108 -5.91 -31.99 2.45
N LYS A 109 -6.32 -32.79 3.45
CA LYS A 109 -7.07 -32.26 4.61
C LYS A 109 -6.26 -31.22 5.39
N GLU A 110 -4.95 -31.39 5.48
CA GLU A 110 -4.04 -30.47 6.17
C GLU A 110 -3.94 -29.13 5.44
N GLU A 111 -3.81 -29.15 4.11
CA GLU A 111 -3.73 -27.93 3.29
C GLU A 111 -5.03 -27.14 3.32
N ARG A 112 -6.17 -27.81 3.24
CA ARG A 112 -7.47 -27.16 3.40
C ARG A 112 -7.62 -26.47 4.75
N GLN A 113 -7.13 -27.10 5.82
CA GLN A 113 -7.17 -26.50 7.14
C GLN A 113 -6.29 -25.24 7.20
N ARG A 114 -5.09 -25.28 6.61
CA ARG A 114 -4.21 -24.10 6.54
C ARG A 114 -4.83 -22.94 5.76
N LEU A 115 -5.56 -23.23 4.69
CA LEU A 115 -6.28 -22.22 3.90
C LEU A 115 -7.48 -21.64 4.66
N ASP A 116 -8.18 -22.47 5.45
CA ASP A 116 -9.28 -22.04 6.33
C ASP A 116 -8.74 -21.13 7.46
N GLU A 117 -7.54 -21.41 7.96
CA GLU A 117 -6.83 -20.54 8.93
C GLU A 117 -6.26 -19.26 8.29
N GLY A 118 -6.09 -19.23 6.97
CA GLY A 118 -5.49 -18.11 6.23
C GLY A 118 -3.96 -18.12 6.27
N ILE A 119 -3.32 -18.25 5.10
CA ILE A 119 -1.87 -18.34 4.99
C ILE A 119 -1.32 -16.98 4.60
N PHE A 120 -0.66 -16.30 5.54
CA PHE A 120 0.00 -15.03 5.30
C PHE A 120 1.36 -15.26 4.62
N VAL A 121 1.59 -14.53 3.52
CA VAL A 121 2.77 -14.67 2.68
C VAL A 121 3.26 -13.29 2.29
N SER A 122 4.50 -12.98 2.61
CA SER A 122 5.12 -11.70 2.24
C SER A 122 5.87 -11.86 0.92
N GLY A 123 5.56 -11.00 -0.04
CA GLY A 123 6.19 -10.95 -1.37
C GLY A 123 5.63 -11.95 -2.38
N GLU A 124 5.78 -11.62 -3.67
CA GLU A 124 5.27 -12.45 -4.77
C GLU A 124 5.98 -13.80 -4.91
N GLU A 125 7.28 -13.87 -4.61
CA GLU A 125 8.04 -15.13 -4.68
C GLU A 125 7.50 -16.18 -3.68
N GLY A 126 7.16 -15.73 -2.47
CA GLY A 126 6.56 -16.60 -1.46
C GLY A 126 5.19 -17.10 -1.92
N LEU A 127 4.40 -16.22 -2.54
CA LEU A 127 3.06 -16.54 -3.03
C LEU A 127 3.13 -17.57 -4.15
N ALA A 128 3.99 -17.36 -5.14
CA ALA A 128 4.17 -18.28 -6.27
C ALA A 128 4.52 -19.70 -5.79
N ARG A 129 5.45 -19.82 -4.85
CA ARG A 129 5.87 -21.13 -4.30
C ARG A 129 4.74 -21.89 -3.61
N ILE A 130 3.86 -21.17 -2.93
CA ILE A 130 2.70 -21.76 -2.26
C ILE A 130 1.70 -22.26 -3.32
N LEU A 131 1.39 -21.43 -4.32
CA LEU A 131 0.47 -21.79 -5.40
C LEU A 131 0.98 -22.97 -6.23
N GLU A 132 2.27 -22.98 -6.61
CA GLU A 132 2.90 -24.10 -7.33
C GLU A 132 2.82 -25.43 -6.56
N SER A 133 2.88 -25.38 -5.22
CA SER A 133 2.73 -26.58 -4.38
C SER A 133 1.33 -27.17 -4.44
N TYR A 134 0.31 -26.34 -4.73
CA TYR A 134 -1.10 -26.73 -4.82
C TYR A 134 -1.55 -27.08 -6.23
N GLU A 135 -0.81 -26.66 -7.25
CA GLU A 135 -1.07 -26.99 -8.66
C GLU A 135 -0.29 -28.24 -9.16
N SER A 136 0.50 -28.88 -8.29
CA SER A 136 1.28 -30.10 -8.58
C SER A 136 0.50 -31.41 -8.56
#